data_AF-A0A7J3DB07-F1
#
_entry.id   AF-A0A7J3DB07-F1
#
_cell.length_a   1.000
_cell.length_b   1.000
_cell.length_c   1.000
_cell.angle_alpha   90.00
_cell.angle_beta   90.00
_cell.angle_gamma   90.00
#
_symmetry.space_group_name_H-M   'P 1'
#
loop_
_entity.id
_entity.type
_entity.pdbx_description
1 polymer ?
#
loop_
_entity_poly.entity_id
_entity_poly.type
_entity_poly.pdbx_seq_one_letter_code
_entity_poly.pdbx_strand_id
1 'polypeptide(L)'
;MQVRVNPDYCKGCGLCILVCPRGVFKQGSSLSERGYFPPIVDSPEKCANWKRKDKKRAVCEMCILTCPDHALDWDTSGGKD
;
A
#
# COMPACT_ATOMS: atom_id res chain seq x y z
N MET A 1 -11.84 3.40 -0.91
CA MET A 1 -10.53 3.51 -0.23
C MET A 1 -9.42 3.13 -1.18
N GLN A 2 -8.19 3.58 -0.91
CA GLN A 2 -6.97 3.25 -1.66
C GLN A 2 -5.83 3.02 -0.66
N VAL A 3 -4.94 2.05 -0.92
CA VAL A 3 -3.75 1.85 -0.07
C VAL A 3 -2.72 2.92 -0.38
N ARG A 4 -1.99 3.42 0.64
CA ARG A 4 -0.83 4.30 0.46
C ARG A 4 0.37 3.75 1.24
N VAL A 5 1.56 4.14 0.79
CA VAL A 5 2.83 3.88 1.48
C VAL A 5 3.31 5.22 2.02
N ASN A 6 3.52 5.32 3.32
CA ASN A 6 4.15 6.48 3.93
C ASN A 6 5.69 6.32 3.87
N PRO A 7 6.40 7.14 3.08
CA PRO A 7 7.85 7.02 2.91
C PRO A 7 8.63 7.36 4.18
N ASP A 8 8.04 8.10 5.13
CA ASP A 8 8.70 8.49 6.38
C ASP A 8 8.86 7.31 7.34
N TYR A 9 8.01 6.29 7.21
CA TYR A 9 8.07 5.06 8.00
C TYR A 9 8.60 3.86 7.20
N CYS A 10 8.47 3.87 5.88
CA CYS A 10 8.84 2.74 5.04
C CYS A 10 10.35 2.54 4.95
N LYS A 11 10.83 1.32 5.26
CA LYS A 11 12.25 0.93 5.14
C LYS A 11 12.60 0.18 3.86
N GLY A 12 11.72 0.20 2.84
CA GLY A 12 12.01 -0.40 1.53
C GLY A 12 12.15 -1.93 1.49
N CYS A 13 11.59 -2.67 2.47
CA CYS A 13 11.79 -4.12 2.57
C CYS A 13 11.08 -4.96 1.49
N GLY A 14 10.13 -4.39 0.75
CA GLY A 14 9.41 -5.08 -0.32
C GLY A 14 8.39 -6.14 0.13
N LEU A 15 8.14 -6.33 1.42
CA LEU A 15 7.19 -7.34 1.91
C LEU A 15 5.77 -7.13 1.36
N CYS A 16 5.32 -5.88 1.20
CA CYS A 16 4.01 -5.58 0.60
C CYS A 16 3.91 -6.05 -0.86
N ILE A 17 5.02 -6.04 -1.61
CA ILE A 17 5.09 -6.57 -2.98
C ILE A 17 4.91 -8.09 -2.94
N LEU A 18 5.64 -8.77 -2.05
CA LEU A 18 5.62 -10.22 -1.90
C LEU A 18 4.24 -10.76 -1.50
N VAL A 19 3.59 -10.14 -0.50
CA VAL A 19 2.35 -10.68 0.08
C VAL A 19 1.07 -10.23 -0.64
N CYS A 20 1.15 -9.26 -1.56
CA CYS A 20 -0.04 -8.78 -2.25
C CYS A 20 -0.46 -9.77 -3.37
N PRO A 21 -1.57 -10.51 -3.22
CA PRO A 21 -1.96 -11.51 -4.22
C PRO A 21 -2.47 -10.88 -5.53
N ARG A 22 -2.64 -9.55 -5.55
CA ARG A 22 -3.15 -8.78 -6.69
C ARG A 22 -2.05 -8.01 -7.43
N GLY A 23 -0.79 -8.10 -6.97
CA GLY A 23 0.34 -7.40 -7.61
C GLY A 23 0.14 -5.89 -7.69
N VAL A 24 -0.35 -5.27 -6.61
CA VAL A 24 -0.66 -3.82 -6.56
C VAL A 24 0.61 -2.97 -6.43
N PHE A 25 1.66 -3.51 -5.84
CA PHE A 25 2.89 -2.78 -5.53
C PHE A 25 4.02 -3.12 -6.51
N LYS A 26 4.92 -2.16 -6.74
CA LYS A 26 6.20 -2.36 -7.42
C LYS A 26 7.35 -1.74 -6.61
N GLN A 27 8.57 -2.19 -6.90
CA GLN A 27 9.77 -1.58 -6.36
C GLN A 27 9.83 -0.10 -6.77
N GLY A 28 10.05 0.80 -5.81
CA GLY A 28 10.29 2.20 -6.11
C GLY A 28 11.72 2.45 -6.55
N SER A 29 11.92 3.54 -7.29
CA SER A 29 13.22 3.98 -7.82
C SER A 29 13.74 5.27 -7.18
N SER A 30 12.94 5.91 -6.32
CA SER A 30 13.29 7.18 -5.66
C SER A 30 13.70 6.95 -4.21
N LEU A 31 14.70 7.73 -3.75
CA LEU A 31 15.09 7.76 -2.35
C LEU A 31 14.09 8.58 -1.53
N SER A 32 13.68 8.03 -0.39
CA SER A 32 13.05 8.77 0.71
C SER A 32 14.08 9.66 1.42
N GLU A 33 13.64 10.62 2.24
CA GLU A 33 14.54 11.43 3.08
C GLU A 33 15.40 10.58 4.02
N ARG A 34 14.94 9.37 4.36
CA ARG A 34 15.65 8.42 5.23
C ARG A 34 16.59 7.48 4.48
N GLY A 35 16.73 7.63 3.16
CA GLY A 35 17.67 6.86 2.34
C GLY A 35 17.18 5.47 1.91
N TYR A 36 15.92 5.12 2.13
CA TYR A 36 15.32 3.89 1.59
C TYR A 36 14.70 4.12 0.21
N PHE A 37 14.45 3.04 -0.52
CA PHE A 37 13.63 3.00 -1.75
C PHE A 37 12.24 2.40 -1.43
N PRO A 38 11.25 3.22 -1.03
CA PRO A 38 9.92 2.71 -0.71
C PRO A 38 9.25 2.10 -1.95
N PRO A 39 8.51 0.99 -1.82
CA PRO A 39 7.63 0.51 -2.88
C PRO A 39 6.57 1.56 -3.24
N ILE A 40 6.14 1.55 -4.50
CA ILE A 40 5.05 2.39 -5.00
C ILE A 40 3.78 1.57 -5.18
N VAL A 41 2.63 2.24 -5.06
CA VAL A 41 1.32 1.68 -5.43
C VAL A 41 1.14 1.90 -6.94
N ASP A 42 1.42 0.86 -7.72
CA ASP A 42 1.48 0.95 -9.19
C ASP A 42 0.13 0.69 -9.86
N SER A 43 -0.62 -0.29 -9.37
CA SER A 43 -1.91 -0.72 -9.95
C SER A 43 -3.01 -0.70 -8.87
N PRO A 44 -3.38 0.48 -8.32
CA PRO A 44 -4.32 0.57 -7.20
C PRO A 44 -5.70 -0.03 -7.51
N GLU A 45 -6.12 -0.01 -8.77
CA GLU A 45 -7.38 -0.56 -9.27
C GLU A 45 -7.51 -2.08 -9.13
N LYS A 46 -6.38 -2.81 -9.04
CA LYS A 46 -6.36 -4.26 -8.81
C LYS A 46 -6.62 -4.64 -7.35
N CYS A 47 -6.47 -3.68 -6.42
CA CYS A 47 -6.66 -3.89 -4.99
C CYS A 47 -8.09 -4.33 -4.68
N ALA A 48 -8.27 -5.35 -3.84
CA ALA A 48 -9.59 -5.82 -3.43
C ALA A 48 -10.42 -4.75 -2.71
N ASN A 49 -9.77 -3.72 -2.18
CA ASN A 49 -10.37 -2.59 -1.48
C ASN A 49 -10.51 -1.33 -2.36
N TRP A 50 -10.08 -1.37 -3.62
CA TRP A 50 -10.14 -0.23 -4.54
C TRP A 50 -11.54 0.36 -4.62
N LYS A 51 -11.67 1.67 -4.36
CA LYS A 51 -12.94 2.42 -4.36
C LYS A 51 -14.07 1.74 -3.57
N ARG A 52 -13.74 0.87 -2.63
CA ARG A 52 -14.70 0.17 -1.78
C ARG A 52 -15.51 1.19 -0.96
N LYS A 53 -16.84 1.04 -0.98
CA LYS A 53 -17.82 1.86 -0.24
C LYS A 53 -18.64 1.04 0.77
N ASP A 54 -18.70 -0.28 0.60
CA ASP A 54 -19.55 -1.16 1.39
C ASP A 54 -18.77 -1.88 2.52
N LYS A 55 -19.50 -2.23 3.59
CA LYS A 55 -18.98 -3.03 4.72
C LYS A 55 -19.33 -4.53 4.61
N LYS A 56 -19.70 -5.03 3.42
CA LYS A 56 -20.27 -6.38 3.27
C LYS A 56 -19.25 -7.52 3.18
N ARG A 57 -17.99 -7.21 2.90
CA ARG A 57 -16.90 -8.19 2.73
C ARG A 57 -15.76 -7.93 3.72
N ALA A 58 -14.92 -8.91 4.04
CA ALA A 58 -13.73 -8.63 4.83
C ALA A 58 -12.81 -7.62 4.11
N VAL A 59 -12.13 -6.74 4.84
CA VAL A 59 -11.09 -5.87 4.28
C VAL A 59 -9.85 -6.72 4.07
N CYS A 60 -9.25 -6.67 2.88
CA CYS A 60 -7.95 -7.31 2.66
C CYS A 60 -6.88 -6.44 3.31
N GLU A 61 -6.14 -6.95 4.30
CA GLU A 61 -5.12 -6.18 5.04
C GLU A 61 -3.73 -6.80 4.98
N MET A 62 -3.49 -7.75 4.06
CA MET A 62 -2.23 -8.49 3.97
C MET A 62 -1.00 -7.59 3.97
N CYS A 63 -1.01 -6.49 3.20
CA CYS A 63 0.11 -5.55 3.16
C CYS A 63 0.29 -4.76 4.46
N ILE A 64 -0.81 -4.34 5.10
CA ILE A 64 -0.78 -3.57 6.35
C ILE A 64 -0.31 -4.45 7.50
N LEU A 65 -0.92 -5.63 7.68
CA LEU A 65 -0.62 -6.55 8.76
C LEU A 65 0.78 -7.17 8.66
N THR A 66 1.33 -7.28 7.46
CA THR A 66 2.70 -7.78 7.25
C THR A 66 3.75 -6.69 7.43
N CYS A 67 3.39 -5.41 7.34
CA CYS A 67 4.37 -4.33 7.40
C CYS A 67 4.92 -4.19 8.82
N PRO A 68 6.22 -4.47 9.06
CA PRO A 68 6.79 -4.42 10.41
C PRO A 68 6.84 -3.00 10.98
N ASP A 69 6.90 -1.99 10.09
CA ASP A 69 7.00 -0.58 10.46
C ASP A 69 5.65 0.16 10.39
N HIS A 70 4.55 -0.57 10.12
CA HIS A 70 3.19 0.00 10.00
C HIS A 70 3.12 1.19 9.02
N ALA A 71 3.93 1.15 7.96
CA ALA A 71 4.09 2.24 7.00
C ALA A 71 2.98 2.31 5.93
N LEU A 72 1.95 1.46 6.00
CA LEU A 72 0.85 1.43 5.03
C LEU A 72 -0.48 1.76 5.72
N ASP A 73 -1.29 2.58 5.06
CA ASP A 73 -2.63 2.96 5.51
C ASP A 73 -3.68 2.88 4.39
N TRP A 74 -4.94 3.02 4.77
CA TRP A 74 -6.04 3.20 3.84
C TRP A 74 -6.43 4.68 3.75
N ASP A 75 -6.29 5.25 2.56
CA ASP A 75 -6.95 6.51 2.24
C ASP A 75 -8.46 6.29 2.10
N THR A 76 -9.22 6.82 3.05
CA THR A 76 -10.70 6.79 3.05
C THR A 76 -11.33 8.07 2.51
N SER A 77 -10.53 9.10 2.22
CA SER A 77 -11.04 10.43 1.79
C SER A 77 -11.68 10.42 0.40
N GLY A 78 -11.51 9.33 -0.35
CA GLY A 78 -12.12 9.14 -1.66
C GLY A 78 -11.37 9.95 -2.71
N GLY A 79 -10.76 9.27 -3.67
CA GLY A 79 -9.96 9.89 -4.73
C GLY A 79 -10.59 11.17 -5.26
N LYS A 80 -9.99 12.30 -4.90
CA LYS A 80 -9.97 13.47 -5.77
C LYS A 80 -8.85 13.17 -6.75
N ASP A 81 -9.26 12.55 -7.84
CA ASP A 81 -8.88 12.81 -9.24
C ASP A 81 -9.70 11.86 -10.13
#